data_AF-A0A2G0Q707-F1
#
_entry.id   AF-A0A2G0Q707-F1
#
_cell.length_a   1.000
_cell.length_b   1.000
_cell.length_c   1.000
_cell.angle_alpha   90.00
_cell.angle_beta   90.00
_cell.angle_gamma   90.00
#
_symmetry.space_group_name_H-M   'P 1'
#
loop_
_entity.id
_entity.type
_entity.pdbx_description
1 polymer ?
#
loop_
_entity_poly.entity_id
_entity_poly.type
_entity_poly.pdbx_seq_one_letter_code
_entity_poly.pdbx_strand_id
1 'polypeptide(L)' 'MNTNAYTLIGRATCQLLDKNTPICNETIAEVIFCIFHAEYSGAYDEQCEAFNDAMKLLVNNPIK' A
#
# COMPACT_ATOMS: atom_id res chain seq x y z
N MET A 1 4.76 -3.41 15.40
CA MET A 1 4.86 -3.74 13.96
C MET A 1 3.44 -3.67 13.41
N ASN A 2 3.14 -2.74 12.52
CA ASN A 2 1.77 -2.52 12.05
C ASN A 2 1.42 -3.57 10.98
N THR A 3 0.75 -4.65 11.39
CA THR A 3 0.34 -5.76 10.52
C THR A 3 -0.50 -5.26 9.34
N ASN A 4 -1.27 -4.18 9.52
CA ASN A 4 -2.14 -3.64 8.50
C ASN A 4 -1.37 -3.00 7.34
N ALA A 5 -0.20 -2.42 7.60
CA ALA A 5 0.67 -1.87 6.55
C ALA A 5 1.19 -2.96 5.60
N TYR A 6 1.67 -4.08 6.14
CA TYR A 6 2.11 -5.23 5.33
C TYR A 6 0.95 -5.88 4.59
N THR A 7 -0.23 -5.98 5.20
CA THR A 7 -1.45 -6.44 4.52
C THR A 7 -1.80 -5.55 3.33
N LEU A 8 -1.70 -4.23 3.49
CA LEU A 8 -1.98 -3.27 2.43
C LEU A 8 -0.98 -3.38 1.27
N ILE A 9 0.32 -3.50 1.57
CA ILE A 9 1.36 -3.77 0.57
C ILE A 9 1.08 -5.09 -0.16
N GLY A 10 0.81 -6.17 0.58
CA GLY A 10 0.52 -7.48 0.00
C GLY A 10 -0.69 -7.47 -0.94
N ARG A 11 -1.78 -6.80 -0.54
CA ARG A 11 -2.97 -6.60 -1.41
C ARG A 11 -2.60 -5.86 -2.70
N ALA A 12 -1.84 -4.77 -2.60
CA ALA A 12 -1.39 -4.01 -3.75
C ALA A 12 -0.53 -4.85 -4.70
N THR A 13 0.42 -5.63 -4.16
CA THR A 13 1.25 -6.55 -4.94
C THR A 13 0.42 -7.61 -5.66
N CYS A 14 -0.57 -8.22 -4.99
CA CYS A 14 -1.46 -9.18 -5.64
C CYS A 14 -2.24 -8.55 -6.80
N GLN A 15 -2.76 -7.32 -6.65
CA GLN A 15 -3.47 -6.65 -7.74
C GLN A 15 -2.56 -6.35 -8.95
N LEU A 16 -1.28 -6.06 -8.72
CA LEU A 16 -0.30 -5.87 -9.79
C LEU A 16 -0.01 -7.19 -10.50
N LEU A 17 0.13 -8.29 -9.75
CA LEU A 17 0.30 -9.65 -10.30
C LEU A 17 -0.89 -10.05 -11.19
N ASP A 18 -2.11 -9.85 -10.71
CA ASP A 18 -3.34 -10.18 -11.46
C ASP A 18 -3.43 -9.41 -12.79
N LYS A 19 -2.89 -8.20 -12.84
CA LYS A 19 -2.84 -7.34 -14.03
C LYS A 19 -1.57 -7.53 -14.86
N ASN A 20 -0.69 -8.46 -14.51
CA ASN A 20 0.63 -8.63 -15.11
C ASN A 20 1.41 -7.31 -15.24
N THR A 21 1.30 -6.46 -14.22
CA THR A 21 1.93 -5.14 -14.16
C THR A 21 3.27 -5.25 -13.43
N PRO A 22 4.33 -4.51 -13.85
CA PRO A 22 5.60 -4.51 -13.16
C PRO A 22 5.45 -4.16 -11.67
N ILE A 23 6.14 -4.91 -10.83
CA ILE A 23 6.14 -4.73 -9.37
C ILE A 23 7.40 -3.94 -9.01
N CYS A 24 7.22 -2.66 -8.72
CA CYS A 24 8.24 -1.79 -8.14
C CYS A 24 7.59 -0.91 -7.08
N ASN A 25 8.40 -0.19 -6.31
CA ASN A 25 7.90 0.70 -5.26
C ASN A 25 6.85 1.70 -5.75
N GLU A 26 7.05 2.26 -6.94
CA GLU A 26 6.17 3.27 -7.52
C GLU A 26 4.79 2.67 -7.84
N THR A 27 4.76 1.53 -8.53
CA THR A 27 3.48 0.87 -8.88
C THR A 27 2.76 0.34 -7.65
N ILE A 28 3.49 -0.14 -6.63
CA ILE A 28 2.88 -0.53 -5.35
C ILE A 28 2.28 0.69 -4.65
N ALA A 29 3.01 1.82 -4.58
CA ALA A 29 2.53 3.03 -3.93
C ALA A 29 1.26 3.59 -4.61
N GLU A 30 1.21 3.59 -5.94
CA GLU A 30 0.01 3.98 -6.70
C GLU A 30 -1.20 3.12 -6.35
N VAL A 31 -1.04 1.80 -6.32
CA VAL A 31 -2.14 0.88 -5.98
C VAL A 31 -2.55 1.02 -4.52
N ILE A 32 -1.61 1.19 -3.59
CA ILE A 32 -1.90 1.46 -2.17
C ILE A 32 -2.73 2.74 -2.02
N PHE A 33 -2.37 3.80 -2.75
CA PHE A 33 -3.14 5.05 -2.75
C PHE A 33 -4.56 4.82 -3.27
N CYS A 34 -4.74 4.05 -4.34
CA CYS A 34 -6.06 3.70 -4.85
C CYS A 34 -6.90 2.91 -3.84
N ILE A 35 -6.31 1.91 -3.17
CA ILE A 35 -7.00 1.12 -2.13
C ILE A 35 -7.41 2.03 -0.98
N PHE A 36 -6.47 2.85 -0.47
CA PHE A 36 -6.74 3.78 0.62
C PHE A 36 -7.86 4.76 0.25
N HIS A 37 -7.79 5.40 -0.91
CA HIS A 37 -8.81 6.38 -1.32
C HIS A 37 -10.20 5.76 -1.51
N ALA A 38 -10.27 4.50 -1.91
CA ALA A 38 -11.53 3.78 -2.05
C ALA A 38 -12.14 3.35 -0.70
N GLU A 39 -11.30 3.07 0.29
CA GLU A 39 -11.73 2.58 1.62
C GLU A 39 -11.90 3.72 2.64
N TYR A 40 -11.23 4.85 2.41
CA TYR A 40 -11.19 5.99 3.32
C TYR A 40 -12.55 6.67 3.42
N SER A 41 -13.06 6.74 4.64
CA SER A 41 -14.39 7.29 4.95
C SER A 41 -14.38 8.79 5.30
N GLY A 42 -13.22 9.44 5.33
CA GLY A 42 -13.10 10.86 5.72
C GLY A 42 -12.77 11.09 7.20
N ALA A 43 -12.80 10.06 8.04
CA ALA A 43 -12.40 10.13 9.44
C ALA A 43 -10.95 9.65 9.61
N TYR A 44 -10.19 10.28 10.52
CA TYR A 44 -8.86 9.78 10.88
C TYR A 44 -9.03 8.46 11.66
N ASP A 45 -8.73 7.35 11.00
CA ASP A 45 -8.90 6.00 11.54
C ASP A 45 -7.66 5.12 11.25
N GLU A 46 -7.75 3.84 11.63
CA GLU A 46 -6.68 2.86 11.46
C GLU A 46 -6.18 2.73 10.01
N GLN A 47 -6.98 3.12 9.01
CA GLN A 47 -6.59 3.07 7.59
C GLN A 47 -5.56 4.17 7.28
N CYS A 48 -5.69 5.35 7.89
CA CYS A 48 -4.69 6.42 7.77
C CYS A 48 -3.33 5.97 8.33
N GLU A 49 -3.33 5.29 9.48
CA GLU A 49 -2.11 4.76 10.08
C GLU A 49 -1.48 3.67 9.20
N ALA A 50 -2.29 2.71 8.74
CA ALA A 50 -1.84 1.64 7.86
C ALA A 50 -1.26 2.18 6.53
N PHE A 51 -1.91 3.17 5.93
CA PHE A 51 -1.42 3.85 4.72
C PHE A 51 -0.06 4.53 4.97
N ASN A 52 0.03 5.36 6.01
CA ASN A 52 1.26 6.10 6.32
C ASN A 52 2.44 5.16 6.62
N ASP A 53 2.19 4.08 7.36
CA ASP A 53 3.23 3.10 7.67
C ASP A 53 3.64 2.29 6.44
N ALA A 54 2.70 1.94 5.55
CA ALA A 54 3.01 1.28 4.29
C ALA A 54 3.90 2.16 3.40
N MET A 55 3.59 3.45 3.29
CA MET A 55 4.41 4.40 2.52
C MET A 55 5.82 4.53 3.09
N LYS A 56 5.97 4.61 4.42
CA LYS A 56 7.29 4.61 5.08
C LYS A 56 8.08 3.34 4.79
N LEU A 57 7.42 2.17 4.81
CA LEU A 57 8.08 0.89 4.53
C LEU A 57 8.63 0.83 3.11
N LEU A 58 7.87 1.31 2.11
CA LEU A 58 8.31 1.36 0.71
C LEU A 58 9.50 2.30 0.52
N VAL A 59 9.46 3.49 1.14
CA VAL A 59 10.57 4.46 1.05
C VAL A 59 11.83 3.93 1.72
N ASN A 60 11.70 3.32 2.89
CA ASN A 60 12.85 2.87 3.67
C ASN A 60 13.43 1.54 3.17
N ASN A 61 12.65 0.72 2.46
CA ASN A 61 13.07 -0.57 1.93
C ASN A 61 12.78 -0.66 0.43
N PRO A 62 13.58 0.03 -0.41
CA PRO A 62 13.34 -0.01 -1.84
C PRO A 62 13.53 -1.41 -2.41
N ILE A 63 12.52 -1.86 -3.17
CA ILE A 63 12.60 -3.08 -3.97
C ILE A 63 13.63 -2.81 -5.08
N LYS A 64 14.71 -3.61 -5.07
CA LYS A 64 15.80 -3.56 -6.06
C LYS A 64 15.48 -4.37 -7.30
#